data_AF-A0A3D4ZQL5-F1
#
_entry.id   AF-A0A3D4ZQL5-F1
#
_cell.length_a   1.000
_cell.length_b   1.000
_cell.length_c   1.000
_cell.angle_alpha   90.00
_cell.angle_beta   90.00
_cell.angle_gamma   90.00
#
_symmetry.space_group_name_H-M   'P 1'
#
loop_
_entity.id
_entity.type
_entity.pdbx_description
1 polymer ?
#
loop_
_entity_poly.entity_id
_entity_poly.type
_entity_poly.pdbx_seq_one_letter_code
_entity_poly.pdbx_strand_id
1 'polypeptide(L)'
;MRVKLTIAAAMFIISAVLVAGGCAVDPMERLSVQIQSDDVVERRAAIYELGNLNDPRTIEELLNVLEKDDDLHGAAAVALVKKGREAEKAPGNAPNLVVESVGKILANAHLAEQFRAMAAWALGEIGSREAIGALQGGTGATVGTAPAAMVRKASTEALEKLGNASAGRAFDIAMGELAGQNIEVWKDPPDLSVPVED
;
A
#
# COMPACT_ATOMS: atom_id res chain seq x y z
N MET A 1 37.37 36.48 3.66
CA MET A 1 36.03 36.04 3.19
C MET A 1 36.15 35.32 1.85
N ARG A 2 36.50 34.03 1.86
CA ARG A 2 36.65 33.17 0.68
C ARG A 2 36.37 31.71 1.05
N VAL A 3 35.12 31.34 1.38
CA VAL A 3 34.74 29.92 1.57
C VAL A 3 33.27 29.61 1.20
N LYS A 4 32.35 30.58 1.13
CA LYS A 4 30.91 30.26 1.01
C LYS A 4 30.31 30.18 -0.41
N LEU A 5 31.09 30.34 -1.49
CA LEU A 5 30.56 30.43 -2.86
C LEU A 5 30.81 29.20 -3.76
N THR A 6 31.39 28.11 -3.23
CA THR A 6 31.77 26.94 -4.04
C THR A 6 30.81 25.75 -3.95
N ILE A 7 29.93 25.70 -2.94
CA ILE A 7 29.02 24.54 -2.77
C ILE A 7 27.79 24.64 -3.69
N ALA A 8 27.26 25.85 -3.93
CA ALA A 8 26.13 26.04 -4.85
C ALA A 8 26.49 25.78 -6.32
N ALA A 9 27.76 25.95 -6.71
CA ALA A 9 28.22 25.67 -8.06
C ALA A 9 28.46 24.16 -8.32
N ALA A 10 28.68 23.36 -7.26
CA ALA A 10 28.89 21.92 -7.41
C ALA A 10 27.57 21.13 -7.61
N MET A 11 26.43 21.66 -7.16
CA MET A 11 25.12 21.02 -7.37
C MET A 11 24.57 21.23 -8.78
N PHE A 12 25.06 22.25 -9.49
CA PHE A 12 24.67 22.54 -10.88
C PHE A 12 25.49 21.76 -11.93
N ILE A 13 26.64 21.18 -11.54
CA ILE A 13 27.55 20.50 -12.49
C ILE A 13 27.14 19.05 -12.75
N ILE A 14 26.28 18.43 -11.91
CA ILE A 14 25.68 17.13 -12.22
C ILE A 14 24.56 17.25 -13.27
N SER A 15 24.01 18.46 -13.49
CA SER A 15 23.02 18.70 -14.56
C SER A 15 23.63 18.85 -15.98
N ALA A 16 24.96 18.73 -16.14
CA ALA A 16 25.64 19.08 -17.39
C ALA A 16 26.46 17.94 -18.04
N VAL A 17 26.21 16.68 -17.68
CA VAL A 17 26.82 15.52 -18.36
C VAL A 17 25.75 14.48 -18.71
N LEU A 18 24.81 14.82 -19.59
CA LEU A 18 24.17 13.82 -20.48
C LEU A 18 23.25 14.42 -21.56
N VAL A 19 23.72 15.21 -22.52
CA VAL A 19 22.94 15.38 -23.77
C VAL A 19 23.85 15.46 -25.00
N ALA A 20 24.48 14.33 -25.30
CA ALA A 20 24.93 14.00 -26.65
C ALA A 20 24.53 12.56 -26.93
N GLY A 21 23.43 12.39 -27.68
CA GLY A 21 22.83 11.09 -28.00
C GLY A 21 21.37 11.06 -27.57
N GLY A 22 20.45 10.83 -28.50
CA GLY A 22 19.02 10.78 -28.22
C GLY A 22 18.70 9.68 -27.21
N CYS A 23 18.40 10.07 -25.97
CA CYS A 23 17.96 9.19 -24.92
C CYS A 23 16.48 9.49 -24.65
N ALA A 24 15.61 8.50 -24.86
CA ALA A 24 14.32 8.50 -24.17
C ALA A 24 14.66 8.44 -22.68
N VAL A 25 14.49 9.56 -21.98
CA VAL A 25 14.74 9.65 -20.53
C VAL A 25 13.90 8.57 -19.86
N ASP A 26 14.50 7.76 -18.99
CA ASP A 26 13.80 6.69 -18.27
C ASP A 26 12.54 7.31 -17.60
N PRO A 27 11.33 6.78 -17.85
CA PRO A 27 10.12 7.29 -17.23
C PRO A 27 10.25 7.43 -15.72
N MET A 28 10.96 6.51 -15.06
CA MET A 28 11.21 6.59 -13.61
C MET A 28 12.08 7.80 -13.23
N GLU A 29 13.14 8.08 -13.98
CA GLU A 29 14.02 9.24 -13.71
C GLU A 29 13.26 10.55 -13.93
N ARG A 30 12.49 10.65 -15.03
CA ARG A 30 11.66 11.83 -15.30
C ARG A 30 10.65 12.07 -14.16
N LEU A 31 9.95 11.03 -13.73
CA LEU A 31 8.91 11.14 -12.71
C LEU A 31 9.49 11.44 -11.33
N SER A 32 10.67 10.89 -11.00
CA SER A 32 11.38 11.22 -9.76
C SER A 32 11.70 12.72 -9.67
N VAL A 33 12.12 13.33 -10.79
CA VAL A 33 12.32 14.78 -10.86
C VAL A 33 10.99 15.54 -10.71
N GLN A 34 9.93 15.08 -11.36
CA GLN A 34 8.63 15.77 -11.35
C GLN A 34 7.94 15.74 -9.97
N ILE A 35 8.17 14.69 -9.16
CA ILE A 35 7.71 14.66 -7.76
C ILE A 35 8.35 15.76 -6.92
N GLN A 36 9.52 16.29 -7.33
CA GLN A 36 10.19 17.40 -6.65
C GLN A 36 9.79 18.77 -7.19
N SER A 37 8.79 18.86 -8.08
CA SER A 37 8.30 20.14 -8.62
C SER A 37 7.73 21.06 -7.53
N ASP A 38 7.86 22.36 -7.72
CA ASP A 38 7.21 23.36 -6.86
C ASP A 38 5.68 23.39 -7.05
N ASP A 39 5.18 22.88 -8.18
CA ASP A 39 3.74 22.79 -8.45
C ASP A 39 3.15 21.49 -7.89
N VAL A 40 2.30 21.63 -6.87
CA VAL A 40 1.54 20.53 -6.26
C VAL A 40 0.76 19.70 -7.28
N VAL A 41 0.24 20.33 -8.34
CA VAL A 41 -0.53 19.63 -9.39
C VAL A 41 0.41 18.72 -10.19
N GLU A 42 1.59 19.20 -10.54
CA GLU A 42 2.61 18.41 -11.24
C GLU A 42 3.13 17.26 -10.37
N ARG A 43 3.40 17.52 -9.09
CA ARG A 43 3.82 16.47 -8.14
C ARG A 43 2.78 15.35 -8.05
N ARG A 44 1.51 15.72 -7.88
CA ARG A 44 0.41 14.73 -7.80
C ARG A 44 0.23 13.96 -9.10
N ALA A 45 0.33 14.64 -10.24
CA ALA A 45 0.28 13.98 -11.55
C ALA A 45 1.38 12.93 -11.69
N ALA A 46 2.62 13.26 -11.25
CA ALA A 46 3.73 12.33 -11.29
C ALA A 46 3.49 11.07 -10.45
N ILE A 47 2.93 11.21 -9.25
CA ILE A 47 2.57 10.07 -8.38
C ILE A 47 1.53 9.16 -9.05
N TYR A 48 0.49 9.72 -9.67
CA TYR A 48 -0.50 8.92 -10.38
C TYR A 48 0.08 8.24 -11.62
N GLU A 49 1.01 8.90 -12.30
CA GLU A 49 1.72 8.31 -13.44
C GLU A 49 2.61 7.15 -13.01
N LEU A 50 3.34 7.26 -11.89
CA LEU A 50 4.06 6.14 -11.28
C LEU A 50 3.12 4.97 -10.94
N GLY A 51 1.92 5.27 -10.44
CA GLY A 51 0.87 4.27 -10.21
C GLY A 51 0.45 3.51 -11.47
N ASN A 52 0.56 4.13 -12.64
CA ASN A 52 0.20 3.54 -13.94
C ASN A 52 1.37 2.84 -14.64
N LEU A 53 2.61 3.09 -14.21
CA LEU A 53 3.79 2.55 -14.86
C LEU A 53 4.01 1.08 -14.46
N ASN A 54 4.20 0.19 -15.43
CA ASN A 54 4.49 -1.23 -15.18
C ASN A 54 5.98 -1.47 -14.87
N ASP A 55 6.51 -0.72 -13.90
CA ASP A 55 7.88 -0.83 -13.44
C ASP A 55 7.89 -1.20 -11.95
N PRO A 56 8.58 -2.28 -11.52
CA PRO A 56 8.61 -2.70 -10.12
C PRO A 56 9.21 -1.63 -9.18
N ARG A 57 10.09 -0.74 -9.66
CA ARG A 57 10.67 0.36 -8.88
C ARG A 57 9.62 1.34 -8.36
N THR A 58 8.47 1.41 -9.02
CA THR A 58 7.35 2.28 -8.62
C THR A 58 6.82 1.95 -7.23
N ILE A 59 6.86 0.69 -6.81
CA ILE A 59 6.34 0.29 -5.49
C ILE A 59 7.19 0.92 -4.40
N GLU A 60 8.51 0.83 -4.51
CA GLU A 60 9.44 1.41 -3.53
C GLU A 60 9.31 2.94 -3.47
N GLU A 61 9.23 3.61 -4.62
CA GLU A 61 9.08 5.07 -4.67
C GLU A 61 7.74 5.52 -4.05
N LEU A 62 6.64 4.82 -4.34
CA LEU A 62 5.34 5.15 -3.76
C LEU A 62 5.29 4.88 -2.24
N LEU A 63 5.97 3.84 -1.74
CA LEU A 63 6.10 3.57 -0.31
C LEU A 63 6.90 4.68 0.40
N ASN A 64 7.98 5.14 -0.24
CA ASN A 64 8.80 6.25 0.26
C ASN A 64 7.99 7.55 0.38
N VAL A 65 7.14 7.86 -0.61
CA VAL A 65 6.25 9.02 -0.56
C VAL A 65 5.16 8.84 0.51
N LEU A 66 4.58 7.65 0.62
CA LEU A 66 3.56 7.33 1.63
C LEU A 66 4.04 7.56 3.06
N GLU A 67 5.33 7.33 3.36
CA GLU A 67 5.87 7.42 4.73
C GLU A 67 6.54 8.76 5.07
N LYS A 68 6.81 9.63 4.08
CA LYS A 68 7.61 10.86 4.27
C LYS A 68 6.94 12.16 3.82
N ASP A 69 5.99 12.11 2.89
CA ASP A 69 5.43 13.32 2.27
C ASP A 69 4.00 13.60 2.76
N ASP A 70 3.84 14.60 3.63
CA ASP A 70 2.54 14.97 4.21
C ASP A 70 1.50 15.43 3.16
N ASP A 71 1.92 15.96 2.00
CA ASP A 71 1.01 16.47 0.97
C ASP A 71 0.60 15.39 -0.05
N LEU A 72 1.49 14.43 -0.29
CA LEU A 72 1.39 13.43 -1.35
C LEU A 72 1.09 12.02 -0.84
N HIS A 73 1.18 11.75 0.46
CA HIS A 73 0.94 10.43 1.03
C HIS A 73 -0.43 9.83 0.61
N GLY A 74 -1.48 10.64 0.51
CA GLY A 74 -2.80 10.20 0.05
C GLY A 74 -2.82 9.83 -1.44
N ALA A 75 -2.10 10.57 -2.29
CA ALA A 75 -1.97 10.22 -3.71
C ALA A 75 -1.15 8.92 -3.88
N ALA A 76 -0.08 8.78 -3.10
CA ALA A 76 0.75 7.57 -3.10
C ALA A 76 -0.05 6.35 -2.63
N ALA A 77 -0.88 6.50 -1.59
CA ALA A 77 -1.79 5.44 -1.13
C ALA A 77 -2.75 4.99 -2.23
N VAL A 78 -3.38 5.91 -2.96
CA VAL A 78 -4.27 5.57 -4.09
C VAL A 78 -3.53 4.80 -5.19
N ALA A 79 -2.31 5.24 -5.52
CA ALA A 79 -1.47 4.54 -6.51
C ALA A 79 -1.08 3.13 -6.04
N LEU A 80 -0.73 2.96 -4.77
CA LEU A 80 -0.45 1.65 -4.15
C LEU A 80 -1.70 0.75 -4.12
N VAL A 81 -2.89 1.29 -3.84
CA VAL A 81 -4.15 0.53 -3.92
C VAL A 81 -4.35 -0.05 -5.31
N LYS A 82 -4.13 0.77 -6.35
CA LYS A 82 -4.22 0.31 -7.72
C LYS A 82 -3.25 -0.85 -7.98
N LYS A 83 -1.97 -0.69 -7.63
CA LYS A 83 -0.95 -1.73 -7.83
C LYS A 83 -1.21 -3.00 -7.02
N GLY A 84 -1.67 -2.85 -5.78
CA GLY A 84 -2.09 -3.97 -4.93
C GLY A 84 -3.23 -4.76 -5.57
N ARG A 85 -4.25 -4.08 -6.11
CA ARG A 85 -5.38 -4.73 -6.83
C ARG A 85 -4.95 -5.38 -8.14
N GLU A 86 -3.95 -4.83 -8.82
CA GLU A 86 -3.36 -5.46 -10.01
C GLU A 86 -2.60 -6.73 -9.64
N ALA A 87 -1.84 -6.71 -8.53
CA ALA A 87 -1.15 -7.89 -8.00
C ALA A 87 -2.11 -8.98 -7.53
N GLU A 88 -3.25 -8.65 -6.90
CA GLU A 88 -4.30 -9.63 -6.52
C GLU A 88 -4.90 -10.37 -7.73
N LYS A 89 -4.92 -9.73 -8.90
CA LYS A 89 -5.46 -10.34 -10.13
C LYS A 89 -4.43 -11.18 -10.86
N ALA A 90 -3.16 -11.14 -10.46
CA ALA A 90 -2.10 -11.87 -11.13
C ALA A 90 -2.32 -13.39 -10.97
N PRO A 91 -2.11 -14.19 -12.02
CA PRO A 91 -2.23 -15.63 -11.93
C PRO A 91 -1.12 -16.22 -11.07
N GLY A 92 -1.49 -17.14 -10.18
CA GLY A 92 -0.58 -17.77 -9.22
C GLY A 92 -0.85 -17.25 -7.82
N ASN A 93 -0.83 -18.15 -6.84
CA ASN A 93 -1.02 -17.84 -5.42
C ASN A 93 0.22 -17.15 -4.82
N ALA A 94 0.78 -16.18 -5.53
CA ALA A 94 1.97 -15.45 -5.12
C ALA A 94 1.57 -14.37 -4.11
N PRO A 95 2.36 -14.15 -3.04
CA PRO A 95 2.07 -13.12 -2.05
C PRO A 95 2.02 -11.73 -2.68
N ASN A 96 1.09 -10.90 -2.22
CA ASN A 96 0.97 -9.53 -2.67
C ASN A 96 2.02 -8.64 -1.97
N LEU A 97 3.15 -8.43 -2.64
CA LEU A 97 4.27 -7.63 -2.11
C LEU A 97 3.86 -6.20 -1.71
N VAL A 98 2.84 -5.63 -2.35
CA VAL A 98 2.30 -4.31 -1.98
C VAL A 98 1.62 -4.39 -0.62
N VAL A 99 0.80 -5.42 -0.39
CA VAL A 99 0.12 -5.65 0.90
C VAL A 99 1.12 -5.89 2.02
N GLU A 100 2.14 -6.71 1.77
CA GLU A 100 3.21 -6.94 2.75
C GLU A 100 3.93 -5.65 3.12
N SER A 101 4.31 -4.84 2.14
CA SER A 101 5.09 -3.61 2.36
C SER A 101 4.27 -2.52 3.03
N VAL A 102 3.02 -2.33 2.62
CA VAL A 102 2.09 -1.38 3.29
C VAL A 102 1.77 -1.87 4.72
N GLY A 103 1.68 -3.18 4.94
CA GLY A 103 1.56 -3.78 6.27
C GLY A 103 2.72 -3.43 7.21
N LYS A 104 3.96 -3.41 6.69
CA LYS A 104 5.15 -2.97 7.46
C LYS A 104 5.04 -1.49 7.86
N ILE A 105 4.54 -0.62 6.98
CA ILE A 105 4.31 0.80 7.29
C ILE A 105 3.28 0.94 8.41
N LEU A 106 2.16 0.23 8.34
CA LEU A 106 1.13 0.22 9.40
C LEU A 106 1.71 -0.20 10.76
N ALA A 107 2.53 -1.25 10.77
CA ALA A 107 3.14 -1.81 11.98
C ALA A 107 4.27 -0.94 12.56
N ASN A 108 4.82 0.01 11.80
CA ASN A 108 5.94 0.82 12.24
C ASN A 108 5.51 1.87 13.28
N ALA A 109 5.77 1.58 14.56
CA ALA A 109 5.43 2.46 15.68
C ALA A 109 6.21 3.80 15.71
N HIS A 110 7.29 3.93 14.94
CA HIS A 110 8.07 5.16 14.85
C HIS A 110 7.54 6.14 13.79
N LEU A 111 6.64 5.69 12.90
CA LEU A 111 6.00 6.57 11.94
C LEU A 111 4.89 7.39 12.59
N ALA A 112 4.72 8.60 12.06
CA ALA A 112 3.63 9.46 12.46
C ALA A 112 2.28 8.78 12.17
N GLU A 113 1.31 9.08 13.03
CA GLU A 113 0.03 8.38 13.06
C GLU A 113 -0.72 8.47 11.72
N GLN A 114 -0.62 9.60 11.02
CA GLN A 114 -1.29 9.83 9.74
C GLN A 114 -0.81 8.88 8.64
N PHE A 115 0.48 8.56 8.57
CA PHE A 115 1.03 7.66 7.55
C PHE A 115 0.59 6.22 7.79
N ARG A 116 0.58 5.80 9.05
CA ARG A 116 0.11 4.49 9.47
C ARG A 116 -1.38 4.32 9.23
N ALA A 117 -2.18 5.35 9.54
CA ALA A 117 -3.61 5.34 9.28
C ALA A 117 -3.91 5.28 7.77
N MET A 118 -3.14 6.00 6.96
CA MET A 118 -3.23 5.93 5.51
C MET A 118 -2.85 4.55 4.97
N ALA A 119 -1.84 3.90 5.54
CA ALA A 119 -1.49 2.52 5.21
C ALA A 119 -2.63 1.54 5.55
N ALA A 120 -3.25 1.66 6.72
CA ALA A 120 -4.44 0.86 7.07
C ALA A 120 -5.59 1.07 6.09
N TRP A 121 -5.86 2.33 5.72
CA TRP A 121 -6.87 2.64 4.70
C TRP A 121 -6.55 1.98 3.36
N ALA A 122 -5.30 2.10 2.88
CA ALA A 122 -4.86 1.51 1.62
C ALA A 122 -5.03 -0.03 1.63
N LEU A 123 -4.67 -0.71 2.72
CA LEU A 123 -4.87 -2.15 2.87
C LEU A 123 -6.35 -2.55 2.77
N GLY A 124 -7.24 -1.80 3.42
CA GLY A 124 -8.68 -2.02 3.32
C GLY A 124 -9.22 -1.81 1.90
N GLU A 125 -8.70 -0.81 1.19
CA GLU A 125 -9.07 -0.54 -0.20
C GLU A 125 -8.48 -1.56 -1.19
N ILE A 126 -7.29 -2.12 -0.95
CA ILE A 126 -6.76 -3.22 -1.77
C ILE A 126 -7.72 -4.41 -1.71
N GLY A 127 -8.30 -4.68 -0.52
CA GLY A 127 -9.27 -5.76 -0.35
C GLY A 127 -8.65 -7.14 -0.16
N SER A 128 -7.32 -7.21 0.05
CA SER A 128 -6.61 -8.48 0.21
C SER A 128 -6.75 -9.04 1.61
N ARG A 129 -7.04 -10.34 1.71
CA ARG A 129 -7.13 -11.06 3.00
C ARG A 129 -5.78 -11.20 3.68
N GLU A 130 -4.67 -11.11 2.93
CA GLU A 130 -3.31 -11.12 3.49
C GLU A 130 -3.09 -9.96 4.46
N ALA A 131 -3.84 -8.86 4.32
CA ALA A 131 -3.75 -7.68 5.18
C ALA A 131 -4.38 -7.86 6.57
N ILE A 132 -5.19 -8.90 6.80
CA ILE A 132 -5.96 -9.06 8.04
C ILE A 132 -5.06 -9.06 9.28
N GLY A 133 -3.95 -9.80 9.25
CA GLY A 133 -3.02 -9.87 10.38
C GLY A 133 -2.39 -8.52 10.72
N ALA A 134 -1.99 -7.75 9.70
CA ALA A 134 -1.44 -6.41 9.90
C ALA A 134 -2.49 -5.43 10.47
N LEU A 135 -3.72 -5.49 9.96
CA LEU A 135 -4.84 -4.66 10.41
C LEU A 135 -5.27 -4.99 11.85
N GLN A 136 -5.27 -6.26 12.26
CA GLN A 136 -5.49 -6.67 13.65
C GLN A 136 -4.40 -6.11 14.59
N GLY A 137 -3.14 -6.08 14.15
CA GLY A 137 -2.09 -5.36 14.87
C GLY A 137 -2.38 -3.86 14.99
N GLY A 138 -2.91 -3.27 13.91
CA GLY A 138 -3.32 -1.86 13.83
C GLY A 138 -4.42 -1.46 14.81
N THR A 139 -5.38 -2.34 15.15
CA THR A 139 -6.43 -2.03 16.15
C THR A 139 -5.89 -1.86 17.57
N GLY A 140 -4.69 -2.37 17.84
CA GLY A 140 -3.96 -2.17 19.09
C GLY A 140 -2.91 -1.05 19.05
N ALA A 141 -2.74 -0.35 17.92
CA ALA A 141 -1.64 0.58 17.69
C ALA A 141 -1.52 1.69 18.74
N THR A 142 -0.29 2.10 19.05
CA THR A 142 0.00 3.22 19.95
C THR A 142 0.90 4.26 19.27
N VAL A 143 0.89 5.49 19.80
CA VAL A 143 1.88 6.54 19.55
C VAL A 143 2.52 6.85 20.90
N GLY A 144 3.77 6.42 21.09
CA GLY A 144 4.38 6.37 22.42
C GLY A 144 3.56 5.49 23.36
N THR A 145 3.06 6.07 24.45
CA THR A 145 2.20 5.38 25.44
C THR A 145 0.70 5.57 25.18
N ALA A 146 0.33 6.47 24.27
CA ALA A 146 -1.07 6.79 23.98
C ALA A 146 -1.65 5.89 22.88
N PRO A 147 -2.96 5.60 22.88
CA PRO A 147 -3.64 4.95 21.77
C PRO A 147 -3.54 5.77 20.48
N ALA A 148 -3.16 5.13 19.37
CA ALA A 148 -3.15 5.72 18.04
C ALA A 148 -4.58 5.72 17.46
N ALA A 149 -5.41 6.70 17.85
CA ALA A 149 -6.84 6.72 17.54
C ALA A 149 -7.17 6.60 16.03
N MET A 150 -6.48 7.34 15.16
CA MET A 150 -6.63 7.29 13.70
C MET A 150 -6.24 5.93 13.14
N VAL A 151 -5.12 5.35 13.58
CA VAL A 151 -4.67 4.03 13.11
C VAL A 151 -5.65 2.95 13.51
N ARG A 152 -6.09 2.97 14.77
CA ARG A 152 -7.05 2.00 15.29
C ARG A 152 -8.39 2.08 14.56
N LYS A 153 -8.90 3.30 14.35
CA LYS A 153 -10.13 3.55 13.60
C LYS A 153 -10.01 3.05 12.16
N ALA A 154 -8.99 3.50 11.43
CA ALA A 154 -8.77 3.10 10.04
C ALA A 154 -8.59 1.57 9.89
N SER A 155 -7.90 0.94 10.85
CA SER A 155 -7.72 -0.51 10.85
C SER A 155 -9.04 -1.24 11.10
N THR A 156 -9.89 -0.73 11.99
CA THR A 156 -11.21 -1.31 12.26
C THR A 156 -12.12 -1.21 11.04
N GLU A 157 -12.19 -0.03 10.42
CA GLU A 157 -12.96 0.20 9.18
C GLU A 157 -12.46 -0.68 8.03
N ALA A 158 -11.14 -0.87 7.91
CA ALA A 158 -10.57 -1.77 6.92
C ALA A 158 -10.94 -3.24 7.20
N LEU A 159 -10.89 -3.70 8.45
CA LEU A 159 -11.32 -5.05 8.82
C LEU A 159 -12.82 -5.28 8.59
N GLU A 160 -13.66 -4.26 8.80
CA GLU A 160 -15.07 -4.28 8.45
C GLU A 160 -15.28 -4.44 6.95
N LYS A 161 -14.54 -3.68 6.13
CA LYS A 161 -14.56 -3.81 4.66
C LYS A 161 -14.14 -5.19 4.18
N LEU A 162 -13.18 -5.81 4.86
CA LEU A 162 -12.72 -7.18 4.56
C LEU A 162 -13.66 -8.28 5.10
N GLY A 163 -14.72 -7.91 5.83
CA GLY A 163 -15.65 -8.86 6.46
C GLY A 163 -15.08 -9.60 7.69
N ASN A 164 -13.91 -9.19 8.19
CA ASN A 164 -13.29 -9.79 9.37
C ASN A 164 -13.92 -9.29 10.68
N ALA A 165 -14.44 -8.06 10.69
CA ALA A 165 -15.06 -7.42 11.84
C ALA A 165 -16.47 -6.91 11.50
N SER A 166 -17.39 -7.78 11.06
CA SER A 166 -18.78 -7.35 10.82
C SER A 166 -19.58 -7.42 12.12
N ALA A 167 -19.58 -6.35 12.91
CA ALA A 167 -20.49 -6.24 14.06
C ALA A 167 -21.78 -5.51 13.67
N GLY A 168 -22.93 -6.18 13.74
CA GLY A 168 -24.25 -5.51 13.80
C GLY A 168 -25.14 -5.52 12.55
N ARG A 169 -24.82 -6.29 11.49
CA ARG A 169 -25.80 -6.57 10.41
C ARG A 169 -26.53 -7.87 10.74
N ALA A 170 -27.86 -7.85 10.71
CA ALA A 170 -28.65 -9.06 10.88
C ALA A 170 -28.22 -10.08 9.81
N PHE A 171 -27.83 -11.28 10.26
CA PHE A 171 -27.40 -12.44 9.44
C PHE A 171 -25.95 -12.45 8.89
N ASP A 172 -25.09 -11.48 9.21
CA ASP A 172 -23.66 -11.60 8.92
C ASP A 172 -22.94 -12.30 10.08
N ILE A 173 -22.20 -13.38 9.79
CA ILE A 173 -21.23 -13.98 10.73
C ILE A 173 -19.86 -13.43 10.34
N ALA A 174 -19.19 -12.72 11.24
CA ALA A 174 -17.86 -12.21 10.96
C ALA A 174 -16.86 -13.36 10.90
N MET A 175 -15.91 -13.34 9.97
CA MET A 175 -14.91 -14.42 9.85
C MET A 175 -14.14 -14.68 11.15
N GLY A 176 -13.86 -13.64 11.93
CA GLY A 176 -13.20 -13.78 13.24
C GLY A 176 -14.02 -14.55 14.27
N GLU A 177 -15.36 -14.57 14.16
CA GLU A 177 -16.23 -15.31 15.08
C GLU A 177 -16.14 -16.83 14.86
N LEU A 178 -15.78 -17.26 13.65
CA LEU A 178 -15.56 -18.66 13.31
C LEU A 178 -14.15 -19.15 13.65
N ALA A 179 -13.23 -18.26 14.07
CA ALA A 179 -11.87 -18.65 14.41
C ALA A 179 -11.87 -19.62 15.61
N GLY A 180 -11.35 -20.83 15.40
CA GLY A 180 -11.29 -21.88 16.42
C GLY A 180 -12.58 -22.70 16.57
N GLN A 181 -13.60 -22.46 15.76
CA GLN A 181 -14.76 -23.35 15.67
C GLN A 181 -14.46 -24.57 14.81
N ASN A 182 -14.87 -25.75 15.26
CA ASN A 182 -14.79 -26.98 14.46
C ASN A 182 -15.98 -27.00 13.48
N ILE A 183 -15.78 -26.46 12.28
CA ILE A 183 -16.80 -26.50 11.23
C ILE A 183 -16.76 -27.89 10.61
N GLU A 184 -17.85 -28.65 10.77
CA GLU A 184 -18.01 -29.94 10.10
C GLU A 184 -18.09 -29.69 8.58
N VAL A 185 -17.02 -30.00 7.86
CA VAL A 185 -17.01 -29.95 6.39
C VAL A 185 -17.74 -31.18 5.89
N TRP A 186 -18.94 -30.99 5.35
CA TRP A 186 -19.71 -32.07 4.76
C TRP A 186 -18.97 -32.57 3.52
N LYS A 187 -18.98 -33.89 3.30
CA LYS A 187 -18.39 -34.46 2.09
C LYS A 187 -19.10 -33.89 0.87
N ASP A 188 -18.33 -33.59 -0.17
CA ASP A 188 -18.89 -33.21 -1.46
C ASP A 188 -19.89 -34.29 -1.92
N PRO A 189 -21.02 -33.89 -2.52
CA PRO A 189 -21.96 -34.84 -3.08
C PRO A 189 -21.25 -35.73 -4.11
N PRO A 190 -21.67 -37.00 -4.25
CA PRO A 190 -21.07 -37.89 -5.22
C PRO A 190 -21.14 -37.29 -6.62
N ASP A 191 -20.06 -37.42 -7.37
CA ASP A 191 -19.99 -36.96 -8.75
C ASP A 191 -21.02 -37.74 -9.59
N LEU A 192 -22.06 -37.04 -10.02
CA LEU A 192 -23.17 -37.61 -10.78
C LEU A 192 -22.78 -37.99 -12.21
N SER A 193 -21.57 -37.63 -12.66
CA SER A 193 -21.04 -38.00 -13.98
C SER A 193 -20.39 -39.38 -14.00
N VAL A 194 -20.08 -39.95 -12.83
CA VAL A 194 -19.60 -41.33 -12.70
C VAL A 194 -20.82 -42.25 -12.55
N PRO A 195 -21.00 -43.26 -13.43
CA PRO A 195 -22.03 -44.26 -13.24
C PRO A 195 -21.86 -44.92 -11.88
N VAL A 196 -22.95 -45.04 -11.12
CA VAL A 196 -22.94 -45.75 -9.84
C VAL A 196 -22.63 -47.22 -10.15
N GLU A 197 -21.47 -47.71 -9.71
CA GLU A 197 -21.19 -49.15 -9.73
C GLU A 197 -22.09 -49.81 -8.68
N ASP A 198 -22.94 -50.74 -9.13
CA ASP A 198 -23.85 -51.56 -8.30
C ASP A 198 -23.09 -52.55 -7.39
#